data_AF-A0A1V3PNH7-F1
#
_entry.id   AF-A0A1V3PNH7-F1
#
_cell.length_a   1.000
_cell.length_b   1.000
_cell.length_c   1.000
_cell.angle_alpha   90.00
_cell.angle_beta   90.00
_cell.angle_gamma   90.00
#
_symmetry.space_group_name_H-M   'P 1'
#
loop_
_entity.id
_entity.type
_entity.pdbx_description
1 polymer ?
#
loop_
_entity_poly.entity_id
_entity_poly.type
_entity_poly.pdbx_seq_one_letter_code
_entity_poly.pdbx_strand_id
1 'polypeptide(L)'
;MATKMPFPQAAFLNHLELLEKSSPLAANAALSPSLAHILFASDETVTLTKSAGCLIELLKARQATLQAAFDRELAADELRRYQKFAKPGQPSAHTVQLRQKQASARQASSQSKQSFIKVAAAFVREAGIEIPQRVALEEFITHWIDANVPKDFSQ
;
A
#
# COMPACT_ATOMS: atom_id res chain seq x y z
N MET A 1 -7.09 20.62 4.36
CA MET A 1 -7.13 19.22 4.81
C MET A 1 -6.69 18.35 3.65
N ALA A 2 -5.64 17.54 3.82
CA ALA A 2 -5.17 16.65 2.75
C ALA A 2 -6.20 15.54 2.55
N THR A 3 -6.84 15.51 1.38
CA THR A 3 -7.78 14.47 1.00
C THR A 3 -6.99 13.16 0.90
N LYS A 4 -7.11 12.27 1.88
CA LYS A 4 -6.51 10.94 1.85
C LYS A 4 -7.26 10.10 0.83
N MET A 5 -6.55 9.39 -0.04
CA MET A 5 -7.19 8.52 -1.01
C MET A 5 -7.85 7.34 -0.28
N PRO A 6 -9.09 6.95 -0.64
CA PRO A 6 -9.73 5.79 -0.02
C PRO A 6 -8.88 4.55 -0.30
N PHE A 7 -8.45 3.88 0.77
CA PHE A 7 -7.75 2.60 0.73
C PHE A 7 -8.73 1.50 1.14
N PRO A 8 -9.15 0.61 0.22
CA PRO A 8 -10.19 -0.38 0.52
C PRO A 8 -9.84 -1.26 1.72
N GLN A 9 -8.60 -1.71 1.82
CA GLN A 9 -8.16 -2.61 2.88
C GLN A 9 -7.79 -1.89 4.21
N ALA A 10 -8.20 -0.62 4.38
CA ALA A 10 -7.84 0.17 5.57
C ALA A 10 -8.40 -0.43 6.88
N ALA A 11 -9.67 -0.87 6.86
CA ALA A 11 -10.31 -1.49 8.03
C ALA A 11 -9.60 -2.78 8.45
N PHE A 12 -9.21 -3.59 7.46
CA PHE A 12 -8.47 -4.83 7.70
C PHE A 12 -7.06 -4.58 8.22
N LEU A 13 -6.31 -3.62 7.65
CA LEU A 13 -4.99 -3.23 8.14
C LEU A 13 -5.05 -2.80 9.61
N ASN A 14 -6.02 -1.97 9.99
CA ASN A 14 -6.20 -1.55 11.38
C ASN A 14 -6.48 -2.75 12.29
N HIS A 15 -7.28 -3.71 11.83
CA HIS A 15 -7.55 -4.93 12.59
C HIS A 15 -6.28 -5.75 12.83
N LEU A 16 -5.45 -5.94 11.80
CA LEU A 16 -4.18 -6.66 11.94
C LEU A 16 -3.20 -5.95 12.89
N GLU A 17 -3.10 -4.62 12.83
CA GLU A 17 -2.26 -3.86 13.76
C GLU A 17 -2.74 -3.94 15.21
N LEU A 18 -4.06 -4.03 15.43
CA LEU A 18 -4.62 -4.25 16.75
C LEU A 18 -4.35 -5.68 17.25
N LEU A 19 -4.37 -6.65 16.34
CA LEU A 19 -4.04 -8.05 16.62
C LEU A 19 -2.55 -8.27 16.90
N GLU A 20 -1.67 -7.53 16.22
CA GLU A 20 -0.24 -7.52 16.53
C GLU A 20 0.00 -7.00 17.97
N LYS A 21 -0.85 -6.06 18.42
CA LYS A 21 -0.79 -5.46 19.76
C LYS A 21 -1.55 -6.22 20.85
N SER A 22 -2.47 -7.13 20.49
CA SER A 22 -3.43 -7.76 21.42
C SER A 22 -3.56 -9.28 21.16
N SER A 23 -3.61 -10.09 22.22
CA SER A 23 -3.68 -11.56 22.12
C SER A 23 -4.90 -12.04 21.30
N PRO A 24 -4.77 -12.97 20.34
CA PRO A 24 -5.79 -13.20 19.33
C PRO A 24 -6.69 -14.39 19.70
N LEU A 25 -7.99 -14.17 19.87
CA LEU A 25 -8.95 -15.26 20.05
C LEU A 25 -10.17 -15.17 19.10
N ALA A 26 -10.33 -14.08 18.34
CA ALA A 26 -11.55 -13.80 17.58
C ALA A 26 -11.36 -13.58 16.06
N ALA A 27 -10.14 -13.67 15.53
CA ALA A 27 -9.83 -13.26 14.16
C ALA A 27 -10.17 -14.29 13.06
N ASN A 28 -10.48 -15.54 13.41
CA ASN A 28 -10.52 -16.63 12.44
C ASN A 28 -11.81 -16.68 11.59
N ALA A 29 -12.92 -16.09 12.03
CA ALA A 29 -14.23 -16.29 11.40
C ALA A 29 -14.44 -15.47 10.11
N ALA A 30 -13.67 -14.40 9.87
CA ALA A 30 -13.85 -13.49 8.73
C ALA A 30 -12.77 -13.62 7.65
N LEU A 31 -11.81 -14.54 7.80
CA LEU A 31 -10.64 -14.67 6.95
C LEU A 31 -10.79 -15.82 5.94
N SER A 32 -10.24 -15.64 4.74
CA SER A 32 -10.06 -16.74 3.79
C SER A 32 -9.17 -17.83 4.42
N PRO A 33 -9.47 -19.14 4.26
CA PRO A 33 -8.70 -20.22 4.87
C PRO A 33 -7.20 -20.14 4.53
N SER A 34 -6.87 -19.84 3.27
CA SER A 34 -5.48 -19.70 2.81
C SER A 34 -4.74 -18.56 3.52
N LEU A 35 -5.45 -17.47 3.84
CA LEU A 35 -4.88 -16.33 4.54
C LEU A 35 -4.72 -16.63 6.04
N ALA A 36 -5.69 -17.32 6.66
CA ALA A 36 -5.59 -17.75 8.05
C ALA A 36 -4.36 -18.66 8.28
N HIS A 37 -4.07 -19.58 7.37
CA HIS A 37 -2.87 -20.43 7.44
C HIS A 37 -1.56 -19.65 7.32
N ILE A 38 -1.54 -18.53 6.58
CA ILE A 38 -0.36 -17.67 6.47
C ILE A 38 -0.18 -16.84 7.74
N LEU A 39 -1.28 -16.37 8.35
CA LEU A 39 -1.23 -15.47 9.50
C LEU A 39 -0.99 -16.16 10.84
N PHE A 40 -1.45 -17.40 11.00
CA PHE A 40 -1.42 -18.11 12.27
C PHE A 40 -0.62 -19.41 12.15
N ALA A 41 0.32 -19.62 13.07
CA ALA A 41 1.02 -20.90 13.19
C ALA A 41 0.03 -21.98 13.67
N SER A 42 0.07 -23.17 13.07
CA SER A 42 -1.00 -24.17 13.21
C SER A 42 -1.01 -24.97 14.52
N ASP A 43 -0.44 -24.51 15.63
CA ASP A 43 -0.45 -25.27 16.89
C ASP A 43 -0.62 -24.36 18.10
N GLU A 44 -1.79 -24.51 18.76
CA GLU A 44 -2.21 -24.13 20.13
C GLU A 44 -1.93 -22.73 20.68
N THR A 45 -1.09 -21.94 20.01
CA THR A 45 -0.72 -20.58 20.40
C THR A 45 -1.11 -19.67 19.25
N VAL A 46 -2.11 -18.85 19.49
CA VAL A 46 -2.53 -17.84 18.52
C VAL A 46 -1.46 -16.75 18.53
N THR A 47 -0.32 -17.02 17.92
CA THR A 47 0.79 -16.08 17.77
C THR A 47 0.89 -15.71 16.31
N LEU A 48 1.03 -14.41 16.06
CA LEU A 48 1.11 -13.86 14.72
C LEU A 48 2.42 -14.32 14.08
N THR A 49 2.37 -14.92 12.90
CA THR A 49 3.58 -15.38 12.19
C THR A 49 4.42 -14.20 11.70
N LYS A 50 5.70 -14.46 11.36
CA LYS A 50 6.54 -13.45 10.67
C LYS A 50 5.91 -12.97 9.36
N SER A 51 5.19 -13.87 8.66
CA SER A 51 4.50 -13.61 7.41
C SER A 51 3.35 -12.60 7.60
N ALA A 52 2.69 -12.61 8.76
CA ALA A 52 1.68 -11.64 9.11
C ALA A 52 2.25 -10.23 9.34
N GLY A 53 3.39 -10.10 10.01
CA GLY A 53 4.11 -8.82 10.12
C GLY A 53 4.52 -8.29 8.74
N CYS A 54 4.97 -9.18 7.84
CA CYS A 54 5.26 -8.81 6.45
C CYS A 54 4.00 -8.38 5.68
N LEU A 55 2.83 -8.96 5.96
CA LEU A 55 1.56 -8.55 5.34
C LEU A 55 1.13 -7.16 5.80
N ILE A 56 1.28 -6.84 7.09
CA ILE A 56 1.00 -5.51 7.63
C ILE A 56 1.84 -4.46 6.89
N GLU A 57 3.16 -4.69 6.79
CA GLU A 57 4.06 -3.80 6.08
C GLU A 57 3.74 -3.72 4.58
N LEU A 58 3.32 -4.82 3.96
CA LEU A 58 2.92 -4.87 2.55
C LEU A 58 1.68 -4.00 2.29
N LEU A 59 0.66 -4.10 3.16
CA LEU A 59 -0.57 -3.30 3.06
C LEU A 59 -0.29 -1.81 3.28
N LYS A 60 0.58 -1.46 4.25
CA LYS A 60 1.05 -0.07 4.43
C LYS A 60 1.77 0.45 3.19
N ALA A 61 2.66 -0.35 2.61
CA ALA A 61 3.37 0.02 1.39
C ALA A 61 2.43 0.19 0.19
N ARG A 62 1.37 -0.63 0.09
CA ARG A 62 0.30 -0.47 -0.90
C ARG A 62 -0.44 0.85 -0.71
N GLN A 63 -0.86 1.15 0.51
CA GLN A 63 -1.52 2.41 0.85
C GLN A 63 -0.64 3.62 0.53
N ALA A 64 0.65 3.58 0.88
CA ALA A 64 1.60 4.64 0.60
C ALA A 64 1.80 4.85 -0.92
N THR A 65 1.85 3.77 -1.70
CA THR A 65 1.98 3.84 -3.17
C THR A 65 0.76 4.49 -3.81
N LEU A 66 -0.43 4.12 -3.34
CA LEU A 66 -1.71 4.69 -3.75
C LEU A 66 -1.79 6.19 -3.40
N GLN A 67 -1.42 6.57 -2.18
CA GLN A 67 -1.38 7.98 -1.78
C GLN A 67 -0.36 8.77 -2.60
N ALA A 68 0.85 8.24 -2.83
CA ALA A 68 1.87 8.93 -3.62
C ALA A 68 1.48 9.11 -5.09
N ALA A 69 0.72 8.16 -5.66
CA ALA A 69 0.16 8.30 -7.01
C ALA A 69 -0.86 9.44 -7.09
N PHE A 70 -1.74 9.54 -6.08
CA PHE A 70 -2.71 10.63 -5.95
C PHE A 70 -2.03 12.00 -5.78
N ASP A 71 -1.05 12.10 -4.88
CA ASP A 71 -0.32 13.35 -4.63
C ASP A 71 0.42 13.84 -5.88
N ARG A 72 0.95 12.89 -6.67
CA ARG A 72 1.58 13.17 -7.97
C ARG A 72 0.57 13.74 -8.99
N GLU A 73 -0.65 13.22 -9.02
CA GLU A 73 -1.72 13.73 -9.89
C GLU A 73 -2.19 15.11 -9.46
N LEU A 74 -2.38 15.32 -8.16
CA LEU A 74 -2.73 16.63 -7.59
C LEU A 74 -1.68 17.69 -7.95
N ALA A 75 -0.39 17.38 -7.77
CA ALA A 75 0.70 18.28 -8.12
C ALA A 75 0.76 18.57 -9.64
N ALA A 76 0.45 17.58 -10.48
CA ALA A 76 0.39 17.76 -11.92
C ALA A 76 -0.79 18.65 -12.33
N ASP A 77 -1.95 18.49 -11.71
CA ASP A 77 -3.15 19.28 -11.99
C ASP A 77 -3.02 20.74 -11.53
N GLU A 78 -2.40 20.97 -10.36
CA GLU A 78 -2.03 22.32 -9.92
C GLU A 78 -1.14 23.02 -10.95
N LEU A 79 -0.12 22.32 -11.46
CA LEU A 79 0.79 22.86 -12.47
C LEU A 79 0.06 23.15 -13.80
N ARG A 80 -0.81 22.24 -14.26
CA ARG A 80 -1.61 22.44 -15.49
C ARG A 80 -2.53 23.66 -15.36
N ARG A 81 -3.21 23.81 -14.23
CA ARG A 81 -4.08 24.97 -13.94
C ARG A 81 -3.28 26.27 -13.97
N TYR A 82 -2.12 26.28 -13.32
CA TYR A 82 -1.27 27.48 -13.31
C TYR A 82 -0.74 27.81 -14.71
N GLN A 83 -0.28 26.80 -15.47
CA GLN A 83 0.21 26.98 -16.84
C GLN A 83 -0.86 27.53 -17.79
N LYS A 84 -2.13 27.15 -17.63
CA LYS A 84 -3.25 27.66 -18.45
C LYS A 84 -3.40 29.19 -18.37
N PHE A 85 -3.09 29.79 -17.22
CA PHE A 85 -3.27 31.23 -16.97
C PHE A 85 -1.94 32.00 -16.88
N ALA A 86 -0.81 31.31 -16.96
CA ALA A 86 0.50 31.94 -16.94
C ALA A 86 0.72 32.71 -18.25
N LYS A 87 1.09 33.99 -18.16
CA LYS A 87 1.45 34.79 -19.34
C LYS A 87 2.73 34.22 -19.98
N PRO A 88 2.81 34.13 -21.32
CA PRO A 88 4.05 33.77 -22.01
C PRO A 88 5.17 34.74 -21.58
N GLY A 89 6.23 34.23 -20.95
CA GLY A 89 7.28 35.06 -20.36
C GLY A 89 8.19 34.29 -19.39
N GLN A 90 9.02 35.01 -18.62
CA GLN A 90 9.94 34.40 -17.65
C GLN A 90 9.19 33.59 -16.57
N PRO A 91 9.74 32.45 -16.13
CA PRO A 91 9.12 31.60 -15.12
C PRO A 91 9.03 32.36 -13.79
N SER A 92 7.82 32.54 -13.29
CA SER A 92 7.58 33.09 -11.95
C SER A 92 8.15 32.15 -10.88
N ALA A 93 8.56 32.70 -9.74
CA ALA A 93 9.03 31.91 -8.58
C ALA A 93 8.01 30.82 -8.18
N HIS A 94 6.71 31.12 -8.30
CA HIS A 94 5.63 30.18 -8.05
C HIS A 94 5.62 28.99 -9.04
N THR A 95 5.92 29.21 -10.32
CA THR A 95 6.05 28.11 -11.31
C THR A 95 7.21 27.18 -10.95
N VAL A 96 8.32 27.74 -10.45
CA VAL A 96 9.48 26.97 -10.02
C VAL A 96 9.13 26.11 -8.80
N GLN A 97 8.44 26.68 -7.80
CA GLN A 97 7.95 25.95 -6.63
C GLN A 97 7.01 24.80 -7.03
N LEU A 98 6.08 25.03 -7.97
CA LEU A 98 5.17 23.99 -8.46
C LEU A 98 5.93 22.84 -9.17
N ARG A 99 6.95 23.16 -9.96
CA ARG A 99 7.80 22.12 -10.59
C ARG A 99 8.61 21.35 -9.57
N GLN A 100 9.14 22.01 -8.54
CA GLN A 100 9.83 21.35 -7.44
C GLN A 100 8.89 20.41 -6.68
N LYS A 101 7.66 20.85 -6.39
CA LYS A 101 6.61 20.02 -5.78
C LYS A 101 6.26 18.81 -6.66
N GLN A 102 6.20 18.99 -7.98
CA GLN A 102 5.97 17.87 -8.90
C GLN A 102 7.15 16.90 -8.93
N ALA A 103 8.39 17.40 -8.93
CA ALA A 103 9.59 16.57 -8.89
C ALA A 103 9.68 15.76 -7.59
N SER A 104 9.41 16.39 -6.44
CA SER A 104 9.38 15.70 -5.15
C SER A 104 8.27 14.64 -5.10
N ALA A 105 7.07 14.93 -5.63
CA ALA A 105 5.99 13.95 -5.68
C ALA A 105 6.32 12.75 -6.60
N ARG A 106 7.02 12.99 -7.72
CA ARG A 106 7.52 11.90 -8.59
C ARG A 106 8.54 11.02 -7.87
N GLN A 107 9.49 11.63 -7.16
CA GLN A 107 10.50 10.91 -6.39
C GLN A 107 9.85 10.08 -5.28
N ALA A 108 8.91 10.67 -4.52
CA ALA A 108 8.16 9.97 -3.49
C ALA A 108 7.39 8.77 -4.06
N SER A 109 6.71 8.94 -5.20
CA SER A 109 6.01 7.84 -5.88
C SER A 109 6.96 6.70 -6.28
N SER A 110 8.14 7.02 -6.84
CA SER A 110 9.15 6.00 -7.16
C SER A 110 9.65 5.27 -5.92
N GLN A 111 9.89 6.00 -4.82
CA GLN A 111 10.35 5.42 -3.56
C GLN A 111 9.29 4.50 -2.94
N SER A 112 8.02 4.90 -2.94
CA SER A 112 6.91 4.07 -2.47
C SER A 112 6.81 2.77 -3.27
N LYS A 113 6.94 2.82 -4.60
CA LYS A 113 6.94 1.63 -5.45
C LYS A 113 8.10 0.68 -5.14
N GLN A 114 9.32 1.21 -4.99
CA GLN A 114 10.47 0.39 -4.62
C GLN A 114 10.30 -0.27 -3.24
N SER A 115 9.77 0.48 -2.27
CA SER A 115 9.45 -0.04 -0.95
C SER A 115 8.41 -1.15 -1.03
N PHE A 116 7.35 -0.96 -1.82
CA PHE A 116 6.31 -1.97 -2.05
C PHE A 116 6.88 -3.26 -2.62
N ILE A 117 7.72 -3.19 -3.66
CA ILE A 117 8.36 -4.36 -4.27
C ILE A 117 9.26 -5.08 -3.24
N LYS A 118 10.05 -4.33 -2.46
CA LYS A 118 10.93 -4.89 -1.43
C LYS A 118 10.14 -5.67 -0.37
N VAL A 119 9.06 -5.07 0.14
CA VAL A 119 8.23 -5.70 1.17
C VAL A 119 7.42 -6.86 0.59
N ALA A 120 6.94 -6.76 -0.66
CA ALA A 120 6.28 -7.87 -1.36
C ALA A 120 7.21 -9.08 -1.51
N ALA A 121 8.46 -8.86 -1.87
CA ALA A 121 9.44 -9.94 -1.99
C ALA A 121 9.70 -10.63 -0.64
N ALA A 122 9.77 -9.86 0.45
CA ALA A 122 9.89 -10.40 1.80
C ALA A 122 8.64 -11.21 2.17
N PHE A 123 7.44 -10.67 1.96
CA PHE A 123 6.19 -11.35 2.26
C PHE A 123 6.06 -12.68 1.52
N VAL A 124 6.31 -12.70 0.20
CA VAL A 124 6.23 -13.94 -0.59
C VAL A 124 7.18 -15.00 -0.06
N ARG A 125 8.41 -14.62 0.31
CA ARG A 125 9.40 -15.54 0.89
C ARG A 125 8.95 -16.10 2.23
N GLU A 126 8.46 -15.25 3.14
CA GLU A 126 8.02 -15.71 4.47
C GLU A 126 6.68 -16.48 4.41
N ALA A 127 5.80 -16.15 3.47
CA ALA A 127 4.52 -16.82 3.29
C ALA A 127 4.62 -18.12 2.47
N GLY A 128 5.79 -18.44 1.92
CA GLY A 128 6.00 -19.63 1.09
C GLY A 128 5.19 -19.61 -0.21
N ILE A 129 4.86 -18.42 -0.73
CA ILE A 129 4.05 -18.27 -1.94
C ILE A 129 4.95 -18.44 -3.17
N GLU A 130 4.57 -19.31 -4.10
CA GLU A 130 5.28 -19.44 -5.36
C GLU A 130 4.81 -18.37 -6.36
N ILE A 131 5.77 -17.63 -6.95
CA ILE A 131 5.46 -16.63 -7.98
C ILE A 131 5.46 -17.33 -9.35
N PRO A 132 4.38 -17.21 -10.14
CA PRO A 132 4.34 -17.76 -11.49
C PRO A 132 5.45 -17.20 -12.38
N GLN A 133 6.04 -18.07 -13.20
CA GLN A 133 7.02 -17.65 -14.20
C GLN A 133 6.33 -16.69 -15.19
N ARG A 134 6.96 -15.53 -15.45
CA ARG A 134 6.50 -14.46 -16.37
C ARG A 134 5.48 -13.44 -15.83
N VAL A 135 5.14 -13.48 -14.53
CA VAL A 135 4.32 -12.42 -13.91
C VAL A 135 5.22 -11.51 -13.08
N ALA A 136 5.06 -10.19 -13.23
CA ALA A 136 5.80 -9.24 -12.41
C ALA A 136 5.33 -9.35 -10.95
N LEU A 137 6.28 -9.29 -10.00
CA LEU A 137 5.96 -9.40 -8.56
C LEU A 137 4.91 -8.39 -8.11
N GLU A 138 5.01 -7.14 -8.58
CA GLU A 138 4.04 -6.07 -8.28
C GLU A 138 2.62 -6.43 -8.74
N GLU A 139 2.49 -6.99 -9.95
CA GLU A 139 1.20 -7.38 -10.52
C GLU A 139 0.61 -8.59 -9.77
N PHE A 140 1.43 -9.62 -9.59
CA PHE A 140 1.04 -10.82 -8.85
C PHE A 140 0.55 -10.50 -7.45
N ILE A 141 1.32 -9.72 -6.68
CA ILE A 141 0.97 -9.45 -5.29
C ILE A 141 -0.26 -8.54 -5.20
N THR A 142 -0.44 -7.62 -6.13
CA THR A 142 -1.65 -6.77 -6.17
C THR A 142 -2.89 -7.64 -6.41
N HIS A 143 -2.82 -8.58 -7.35
CA HIS A 143 -3.90 -9.53 -7.61
C HIS A 143 -4.16 -10.44 -6.41
N TRP A 144 -3.09 -10.94 -5.77
CA TRP A 144 -3.18 -11.77 -4.58
C TRP A 144 -3.88 -11.04 -3.43
N ILE A 145 -3.50 -9.77 -3.17
CA ILE A 145 -4.15 -8.96 -2.14
C ILE A 145 -5.63 -8.77 -2.48
N ASP A 146 -5.96 -8.47 -3.73
CA ASP A 146 -7.35 -8.23 -4.13
C ASP A 146 -8.24 -9.47 -4.07
N ALA A 147 -7.65 -10.67 -4.18
CA ALA A 147 -8.35 -11.95 -4.08
C ALA A 147 -8.45 -12.48 -2.64
N ASN A 148 -7.42 -12.26 -1.81
CA ASN A 148 -7.31 -12.88 -0.49
C ASN A 148 -7.62 -11.93 0.67
N VAL A 149 -7.41 -10.62 0.50
CA VAL A 149 -7.61 -9.63 1.55
C VAL A 149 -8.99 -8.99 1.44
N PRO A 150 -9.81 -9.03 2.51
CA PRO A 150 -11.13 -8.41 2.52
C PRO A 150 -11.06 -6.90 2.21
N LYS A 151 -11.89 -6.45 1.28
CA LYS A 151 -12.06 -5.01 0.93
C LYS A 151 -13.09 -4.34 1.83
N ASP A 152 -14.17 -5.05 2.16
CA ASP A 152 -15.23 -4.59 3.05
C ASP A 152 -15.14 -5.34 4.38
N PHE A 153 -14.09 -5.05 5.15
CA PHE A 153 -13.93 -5.63 6.49
C PHE A 153 -14.85 -4.87 7.46
N SER A 154 -16.10 -5.31 7.55
CA SER A 154 -17.05 -4.84 8.56
C SER A 154 -16.90 -5.74 9.79
N GLN A 155 -16.49 -5.15 10.92
CA GLN A 155 -16.52 -5.81 12.23
C GLN A 155 -17.93 -5.91 12.77
#